data_AF-A0A935RVX8-F1
#
_entry.id   AF-A0A935RVX8-F1
#
_cell.length_a   1.000
_cell.length_b   1.000
_cell.length_c   1.000
_cell.angle_alpha   90.00
_cell.angle_beta   90.00
_cell.angle_gamma   90.00
#
_symmetry.space_group_name_H-M   'P 1'
#
loop_
_entity.id
_entity.type
_entity.pdbx_description
1 polymer ?
#
loop_
_entity_poly.entity_id
_entity_poly.type
_entity_poly.pdbx_seq_one_letter_code
_entity_poly.pdbx_strand_id
1 'polypeptide(L)'
;MFGKLKEKWNVNWFQFVLIFTTFALGGSLCAKAGNWLLSYFLAESDILYWIIYIPLISLLWPMCVLLVSIPFGQFRFFVNYLKKIAVKLGLIKP
;
A
#
# COMPACT_ATOMS: atom_id res chain seq x y z
N MET A 1 -9.86 -19.29 -4.63
CA MET A 1 -8.75 -18.31 -4.57
C MET A 1 -8.76 -17.50 -3.26
N PHE A 2 -9.86 -16.79 -2.95
CA PHE A 2 -9.97 -15.95 -1.74
C PHE A 2 -9.84 -16.72 -0.41
N GLY A 3 -10.38 -17.94 -0.30
CA GLY A 3 -10.24 -18.77 0.90
C GLY A 3 -8.79 -19.08 1.27
N LYS A 4 -7.95 -19.45 0.29
CA LYS A 4 -6.51 -19.68 0.52
C LYS A 4 -5.79 -18.44 1.04
N LEU A 5 -6.18 -17.25 0.58
CA LEU A 5 -5.57 -16.00 0.99
C LEU A 5 -6.00 -15.59 2.41
N LYS A 6 -7.29 -15.76 2.72
CA LYS A 6 -7.83 -15.62 4.07
C LYS A 6 -7.10 -16.53 5.07
N GLU A 7 -6.93 -17.81 4.73
CA GLU A 7 -6.20 -18.78 5.57
C GLU A 7 -4.73 -18.42 5.74
N LYS A 8 -4.04 -18.04 4.65
CA LYS A 8 -2.65 -17.58 4.68
C LYS A 8 -2.43 -16.36 5.58
N TRP A 9 -3.41 -15.47 5.63
CA TRP A 9 -3.39 -14.29 6.49
C TRP A 9 -3.96 -14.53 7.88
N ASN A 10 -4.60 -15.69 8.12
CA ASN A 10 -5.25 -16.07 9.36
C ASN A 10 -6.26 -15.02 9.86
N VAL A 11 -7.14 -14.55 8.97
CA VAL A 11 -8.14 -13.51 9.27
C VAL A 11 -9.57 -14.04 9.11
N ASN A 12 -10.53 -13.45 9.82
CA ASN A 12 -11.95 -13.77 9.60
C ASN A 12 -12.46 -13.11 8.29
N TRP A 13 -13.61 -13.55 7.78
CA TRP A 13 -14.21 -13.01 6.55
C TRP A 13 -14.49 -11.50 6.64
N PHE A 14 -14.92 -11.00 7.80
CA PHE A 14 -15.11 -9.57 8.00
C PHE A 14 -13.79 -8.78 7.90
N GLN A 15 -12.75 -9.22 8.61
CA GLN A 15 -11.40 -8.63 8.52
C GLN A 15 -10.85 -8.70 7.10
N PHE A 16 -11.05 -9.83 6.41
CA PHE A 16 -10.62 -10.01 5.03
C PHE A 16 -11.20 -8.93 4.11
N VAL A 17 -12.51 -8.66 4.21
CA VAL A 17 -13.17 -7.59 3.45
C VAL A 17 -12.60 -6.22 3.81
N LEU A 18 -12.44 -5.91 5.11
CA LEU A 18 -11.84 -4.63 5.54
C LEU A 18 -10.41 -4.44 5.02
N ILE A 19 -9.61 -5.50 5.03
CA ILE A 19 -8.24 -5.50 4.49
C ILE A 19 -8.26 -5.22 2.99
N PHE A 20 -9.13 -5.91 2.22
CA PHE A 20 -9.28 -5.68 0.78
C PHE A 20 -9.73 -4.26 0.47
N THR A 21 -10.69 -3.74 1.22
CA THR A 21 -11.15 -2.35 1.10
C THR A 21 -10.01 -1.38 1.41
N THR A 22 -9.22 -1.65 2.45
CA THR A 22 -8.05 -0.84 2.82
C THR A 22 -6.99 -0.86 1.72
N PHE A 23 -6.75 -2.00 1.07
CA PHE A 23 -5.85 -2.09 -0.09
C PHE A 23 -6.34 -1.25 -1.26
N ALA A 24 -7.63 -1.33 -1.59
CA ALA A 24 -8.22 -0.56 -2.69
C ALA A 24 -8.14 0.95 -2.40
N LEU A 25 -8.62 1.38 -1.23
CA LEU A 25 -8.61 2.79 -0.83
C LEU A 25 -7.19 3.34 -0.64
N GLY A 26 -6.30 2.59 0.01
CA GLY A 26 -4.90 2.97 0.19
C GLY A 26 -4.15 3.06 -1.14
N GLY A 27 -4.42 2.15 -2.07
CA GLY A 27 -3.88 2.19 -3.43
C GLY A 27 -4.37 3.41 -4.22
N SER A 28 -5.68 3.67 -4.23
CA SER A 28 -6.26 4.85 -4.88
C SER A 28 -5.75 6.16 -4.28
N LEU A 29 -5.64 6.23 -2.95
CA LEU A 29 -5.09 7.40 -2.26
C LEU A 29 -3.62 7.62 -2.63
N CYS A 30 -2.81 6.56 -2.65
CA CYS A 30 -1.40 6.62 -3.04
C CYS A 30 -1.23 7.11 -4.47
N ALA A 31 -2.02 6.57 -5.42
CA ALA A 31 -1.97 6.99 -6.81
C ALA A 31 -2.32 8.49 -6.97
N LYS A 32 -3.38 8.94 -6.30
CA LYS A 32 -3.78 10.35 -6.34
C LYS A 32 -2.73 11.27 -5.71
N ALA A 33 -2.16 10.87 -4.58
CA ALA A 33 -1.10 11.63 -3.90
C ALA A 33 0.19 11.68 -4.73
N GLY A 34 0.59 10.57 -5.36
CA GLY A 34 1.75 10.50 -6.24
C GLY A 34 1.60 11.40 -7.47
N ASN A 35 0.43 11.38 -8.13
CA ASN A 35 0.16 12.27 -9.25
C ASN A 35 0.17 13.73 -8.79
N TRP A 36 -0.55 14.04 -7.71
CA TRP A 36 -0.58 15.39 -7.16
C TRP A 36 0.82 15.93 -6.84
N LEU A 37 1.69 15.13 -6.20
CA LEU A 37 3.08 15.51 -5.91
C LEU A 37 3.91 15.77 -7.18
N LEU A 38 3.80 14.90 -8.18
CA LEU A 38 4.60 15.01 -9.41
C LEU A 38 4.11 16.09 -10.36
N SER A 39 2.81 16.40 -10.35
CA SER A 39 2.22 17.45 -11.19
C SER A 39 2.81 18.85 -10.94
N TYR A 40 3.46 19.05 -9.79
CA TYR A 40 4.19 20.30 -9.49
C TYR A 40 5.54 20.41 -10.18
N PHE A 41 6.13 19.30 -10.62
CA PHE A 41 7.49 19.25 -11.14
C PHE A 41 7.56 18.80 -12.60
N LEU A 42 6.65 17.93 -13.04
CA LEU A 42 6.70 17.25 -14.33
C LEU A 42 5.31 17.16 -14.96
N ALA A 43 5.25 17.25 -16.28
CA ALA A 43 4.03 17.00 -17.04
C ALA A 43 3.85 15.50 -17.28
N GLU A 44 2.61 15.01 -17.25
CA GLU A 44 2.29 13.60 -17.51
C GLU A 44 2.71 13.11 -18.91
N SER A 45 2.91 14.03 -19.86
CA SER A 45 3.37 13.74 -21.22
C SER A 45 4.84 13.29 -21.29
N ASP A 46 5.62 13.58 -20.25
CA ASP A 46 7.04 13.30 -20.26
C ASP A 46 7.31 11.87 -19.80
N ILE A 47 8.19 11.15 -20.50
CA ILE A 47 8.57 9.80 -20.05
C ILE A 47 9.25 9.81 -18.67
N LEU A 48 9.92 10.92 -18.34
CA LEU A 48 10.51 11.17 -17.03
C LEU A 48 9.48 11.15 -15.90
N TYR A 49 8.25 11.59 -16.16
CA TYR A 49 7.15 11.50 -15.19
C TYR A 49 6.96 10.05 -14.76
N TRP A 50 6.83 9.12 -15.70
CA TRP A 50 6.58 7.71 -15.39
C TRP A 50 7.78 7.01 -14.72
N ILE A 51 9.00 7.38 -15.12
CA ILE A 51 10.24 6.87 -14.51
C ILE A 51 10.32 7.25 -13.03
N ILE A 52 9.89 8.45 -12.65
CA ILE A 52 9.92 8.92 -11.26
C ILE A 52 8.65 8.49 -10.50
N TYR A 53 7.50 8.45 -11.17
CA TYR A 53 6.20 8.08 -10.60
C TYR A 53 6.19 6.67 -10.00
N ILE A 54 6.74 5.69 -10.71
CA ILE A 54 6.73 4.28 -10.27
C ILE A 54 7.50 4.10 -8.94
N PRO A 55 8.78 4.54 -8.82
CA PRO A 55 9.49 4.53 -7.54
C PRO A 55 8.79 5.34 -6.46
N LEU A 56 8.30 6.54 -6.79
CA LEU A 56 7.66 7.43 -5.82
C LEU A 56 6.44 6.77 -5.19
N ILE A 57 5.52 6.23 -5.98
CA ILE A 57 4.32 5.55 -5.48
C ILE A 57 4.67 4.29 -4.70
N SER A 58 5.68 3.55 -5.16
CA SER A 58 6.12 2.34 -4.45
C SER A 58 6.60 2.66 -3.03
N LEU A 59 7.30 3.80 -2.86
CA LEU A 59 7.75 4.29 -1.55
C LEU A 59 6.63 4.95 -0.74
N LEU A 60 5.67 5.59 -1.39
CA LEU A 60 4.56 6.30 -0.74
C LEU A 60 3.45 5.34 -0.29
N TRP A 61 3.31 4.20 -0.96
CA TRP A 61 2.25 3.22 -0.71
C TRP A 61 2.16 2.69 0.73
N PRO A 62 3.27 2.32 1.41
CA PRO A 62 3.25 1.92 2.82
C PRO A 62 2.60 2.97 3.74
N MET A 63 2.83 4.26 3.46
CA MET A 63 2.26 5.35 4.25
C MET A 63 0.75 5.46 4.02
N CYS A 64 0.31 5.43 2.77
CA CYS A 64 -1.11 5.50 2.42
C CYS A 64 -1.92 4.32 2.97
N VAL A 65 -1.41 3.09 2.85
CA VAL A 65 -2.12 1.91 3.33
C VAL A 65 -2.23 1.92 4.86
N LEU A 66 -1.20 2.40 5.56
CA LEU A 66 -1.25 2.57 7.01
C LEU A 66 -2.25 3.64 7.44
N LEU A 67 -2.25 4.81 6.78
CA LEU A 67 -3.23 5.86 7.06
C LEU A 67 -4.67 5.38 6.89
N VAL A 68 -4.96 4.72 5.77
CA VAL A 68 -6.30 4.17 5.52
C VAL A 68 -6.63 3.04 6.48
N SER A 69 -5.66 2.24 6.93
CA SER A 69 -5.94 1.14 7.86
C SER A 69 -6.41 1.55 9.26
N ILE A 70 -6.22 2.82 9.66
CA ILE A 70 -6.61 3.36 10.97
C ILE A 70 -8.14 3.32 11.15
N PRO A 71 -8.96 3.98 10.30
CA PRO A 71 -10.42 3.96 10.45
C PRO A 71 -11.04 2.55 10.31
N PHE A 72 -10.39 1.63 9.61
CA PHE A 72 -10.86 0.25 9.45
C PHE A 72 -10.36 -0.71 10.55
N GLY A 73 -9.58 -0.21 11.51
CA GLY A 73 -9.03 -1.03 12.61
C GLY A 73 -8.05 -2.12 12.17
N GLN A 74 -7.50 -2.03 10.96
CA GLN A 74 -6.56 -3.02 10.39
C GLN A 74 -5.09 -2.59 10.51
N PHE A 75 -4.79 -1.53 11.27
CA PHE A 75 -3.43 -0.99 11.40
C PHE A 75 -2.39 -2.03 11.81
N ARG A 76 -2.67 -2.83 12.85
CA ARG A 76 -1.73 -3.86 13.33
C ARG A 76 -1.48 -4.95 12.28
N PHE A 77 -2.49 -5.29 11.47
CA PHE A 77 -2.34 -6.21 10.34
C PHE A 77 -1.37 -5.65 9.31
N PHE A 78 -1.56 -4.39 8.89
CA PHE A 78 -0.73 -3.76 7.86
C PHE A 78 0.70 -3.48 8.33
N VAL A 79 0.90 -3.09 9.60
CA VAL A 79 2.26 -2.97 10.17
C VAL A 79 2.99 -4.31 10.12
N ASN A 80 2.34 -5.40 10.54
CA ASN A 80 2.94 -6.73 10.48
C ASN A 80 3.19 -7.19 9.03
N TYR A 81 2.28 -6.86 8.12
CA TYR A 81 2.41 -7.15 6.70
C TYR A 81 3.61 -6.40 6.09
N LEU A 82 3.75 -5.10 6.36
CA LEU A 82 4.87 -4.27 5.91
C LEU A 82 6.19 -4.73 6.54
N LYS A 83 6.20 -5.08 7.83
CA LYS A 83 7.40 -5.64 8.48
C LYS A 83 7.86 -6.92 7.78
N LYS A 84 6.94 -7.83 7.45
CA LYS A 84 7.27 -9.05 6.68
C LYS A 84 7.85 -8.75 5.30
N ILE A 85 7.36 -7.71 4.62
CA ILE A 85 7.93 -7.27 3.33
C ILE A 85 9.33 -6.67 3.54
N ALA A 86 9.49 -5.78 4.51
CA ALA A 86 10.77 -5.13 4.79
C ALA A 86 11.88 -6.13 5.16
N VAL A 87 11.55 -7.16 5.95
CA VAL A 87 12.48 -8.27 6.26
C VAL A 87 12.87 -9.03 4.97
N LYS A 88 11.92 -9.30 4.08
CA LYS A 88 12.21 -9.98 2.79
C LYS A 88 13.04 -9.14 1.84
N LEU A 89 12.88 -7.82 1.89
CA LEU A 89 13.69 -6.86 1.14
C LEU A 89 15.07 -6.63 1.77
N GLY A 90 15.35 -7.20 2.94
CA GLY A 90 16.62 -7.01 3.67
C GLY A 90 16.76 -5.65 4.35
N LEU A 91 15.68 -4.87 4.45
CA LEU A 91 15.68 -3.53 5.06
C LEU A 91 15.71 -3.57 6.59
N ILE A 92 15.22 -4.66 7.19
CA ILE A 92 15.10 -4.82 8.64
C ILE A 92 15.55 -6.23 9.01
N LYS A 93 16.32 -6.37 10.10
CA LYS A 93 16.68 -7.68 10.67
C LYS A 93 15.44 -8.32 11.33
N PRO A 94 15.21 -9.63 11.12
CA PRO A 94 14.00 -10.33 11.57
C PRO A 94 13.77 -10.25 13.08
#